data_AF-A0A8T1JBS8-F1
#
_entry.id   AF-A0A8T1JBS8-F1
#
_cell.length_a   1.000
_cell.length_b   1.000
_cell.length_c   1.000
_cell.angle_alpha   90.00
_cell.angle_beta   90.00
_cell.angle_gamma   90.00
#
_symmetry.space_group_name_H-M   'P 1'
#
loop_
_entity.id
_entity.type
_entity.pdbx_description
1 polymer ?
#
loop_
_entity_poly.entity_id
_entity_poly.type
_entity_poly.pdbx_seq_one_letter_code
_entity_poly.pdbx_strand_id
1 'polypeptide(L)'
;MKFPEDTIPNVKLSKTLRAALIREAETVVRATIQANEAFLDGGSRFPNSDWRFVRAKQGLNVYCRRPEPIGGSYSRKTGLVSPISPGITRTPSLSLPLPVIAAEKSKRR
;
A
#
# COMPACT_ATOMS: atom_id res chain seq x y z
N MET A 1 1.80 7.14 -31.75
CA MET A 1 1.19 8.03 -30.74
C MET A 1 2.32 8.79 -30.06
N LYS A 2 2.38 10.12 -30.19
CA LYS A 2 3.42 10.96 -29.55
C LYS A 2 2.91 11.39 -28.17
N PHE A 3 3.69 11.15 -27.12
CA PHE A 3 3.45 11.76 -25.81
C PHE A 3 3.74 13.27 -25.89
N PRO A 4 2.93 14.15 -25.27
CA PRO A 4 3.28 15.56 -25.17
C PRO A 4 4.57 15.69 -24.38
N GLU A 5 5.52 16.50 -24.87
CA GLU A 5 6.91 16.55 -24.39
C GLU A 5 7.07 16.99 -22.93
N ASP A 6 6.02 17.47 -22.24
CA ASP A 6 6.09 17.99 -20.88
C ASP A 6 4.98 17.43 -19.95
N THR A 7 4.78 16.11 -19.95
CA THR A 7 3.68 15.49 -19.17
C THR A 7 3.96 15.25 -17.68
N ILE A 8 5.19 15.52 -17.22
CA ILE A 8 5.52 15.47 -15.79
C ILE A 8 5.74 16.90 -15.30
N PRO A 9 4.86 17.43 -14.43
CA PRO A 9 5.03 18.78 -13.93
C PRO A 9 6.33 18.90 -13.15
N ASN A 10 7.07 19.99 -13.37
CA ASN A 10 8.27 20.31 -12.60
C ASN A 10 7.86 20.71 -11.17
N VAL A 11 7.75 19.72 -10.28
CA VAL A 11 7.39 19.94 -8.87
C VAL A 11 8.63 20.26 -8.06
N LYS A 12 8.73 21.49 -7.57
CA LYS A 12 9.76 21.90 -6.60
C LYS A 12 9.30 21.57 -5.18
N LEU A 13 9.93 20.58 -4.57
CA LEU A 13 9.68 20.22 -3.18
C LEU A 13 10.36 21.22 -2.23
N SER A 14 9.70 21.51 -1.11
CA SER A 14 10.33 22.22 0.01
C SER A 14 11.50 21.41 0.57
N LYS A 15 12.46 22.09 1.21
CA LYS A 15 13.64 21.42 1.80
C LYS A 15 13.23 20.37 2.84
N THR A 16 12.21 20.67 3.64
CA THR A 16 11.68 19.79 4.68
C THR A 16 11.04 18.54 4.10
N LEU A 17 10.18 18.69 3.08
CA LEU A 17 9.53 17.56 2.42
C LEU A 17 10.55 16.66 1.71
N ARG A 18 11.55 17.26 1.05
CA ARG A 18 12.65 16.50 0.44
C ARG A 18 13.42 15.68 1.48
N ALA A 19 13.77 16.29 2.61
CA ALA A 19 14.47 15.59 3.69
C ALA A 19 13.62 14.45 4.28
N ALA A 20 12.31 14.66 4.44
CA ALA A 20 11.39 13.63 4.91
C ALA A 20 11.33 12.42 3.95
N LEU A 21 11.19 12.67 2.63
CA LEU A 21 11.18 11.61 1.62
C LEU A 21 12.50 10.85 1.55
N ILE A 22 13.64 11.55 1.67
CA ILE A 22 14.96 10.89 1.73
C ILE A 22 15.03 9.96 2.93
N ARG A 23 14.63 10.43 4.13
CA ARG A 23 14.63 9.61 5.34
C ARG A 23 13.72 8.39 5.23
N GLU A 24 12.55 8.55 4.63
CA GLU A 24 11.62 7.45 4.39
C GLU A 24 12.22 6.42 3.42
N ALA A 25 12.75 6.88 2.30
CA ALA A 25 13.40 6.02 1.30
C ALA A 25 14.56 5.22 1.92
N GLU A 26 15.44 5.89 2.67
CA GLU A 26 16.52 5.22 3.39
C GLU A 26 16.00 4.18 4.39
N THR A 27 14.89 4.48 5.07
CA THR A 27 14.28 3.56 6.03
C THR A 27 13.76 2.32 5.33
N VAL A 28 13.08 2.47 4.19
CA VAL A 28 12.62 1.35 3.37
C VAL A 28 13.79 0.51 2.87
N VAL A 29 14.87 1.13 2.42
CA VAL A 29 16.08 0.42 1.97
C VAL A 29 16.68 -0.39 3.11
N ARG A 30 16.91 0.23 4.27
CA ARG A 30 17.48 -0.46 5.45
C ARG A 30 16.58 -1.62 5.90
N ALA A 31 15.27 -1.39 6.00
CA ALA A 31 14.32 -2.43 6.39
C ALA A 31 14.27 -3.59 5.37
N THR A 32 14.40 -3.29 4.08
CA THR A 32 14.43 -4.31 3.02
C THR A 32 15.69 -5.16 3.10
N ILE A 33 16.85 -4.53 3.31
CA ILE A 33 18.13 -5.25 3.49
C ILE A 33 18.04 -6.16 4.72
N GLN A 34 17.62 -5.61 5.86
CA GLN A 34 17.47 -6.38 7.10
C GLN A 34 16.50 -7.55 6.94
N ALA A 35 15.36 -7.34 6.26
CA ALA A 35 14.40 -8.42 6.01
C ALA A 35 14.97 -9.51 5.09
N ASN A 36 15.79 -9.12 4.10
CA ASN A 36 16.47 -10.07 3.22
C ASN A 36 17.55 -10.87 3.96
N GLU A 37 18.36 -10.21 4.80
CA GLU A 37 19.35 -10.86 5.66
C GLU A 37 18.68 -11.89 6.59
N ALA A 38 17.61 -11.49 7.29
CA ALA A 38 16.86 -12.40 8.14
C ALA A 38 16.24 -13.59 7.36
N PHE A 39 15.82 -13.38 6.11
CA PHE A 39 15.33 -14.46 5.24
C PHE A 39 16.44 -15.45 4.88
N LEU A 40 17.65 -14.96 4.59
CA LEU A 40 18.81 -15.79 4.29
C LEU A 40 19.26 -16.57 5.53
N ASP A 41 19.33 -15.92 6.69
CA ASP A 41 19.66 -16.56 7.98
C ASP A 41 18.65 -17.65 8.35
N GLY A 42 17.38 -17.47 7.99
CA GLY A 42 16.31 -18.46 8.11
C GLY A 42 16.37 -19.61 7.09
N GLY A 43 17.46 -19.73 6.33
CA GLY A 43 17.64 -20.79 5.33
C GLY A 43 16.83 -20.56 4.05
N SER A 44 16.63 -19.30 3.65
CA SER A 44 15.83 -18.91 2.47
C SER A 44 14.39 -19.40 2.53
N ARG A 45 13.78 -19.35 3.72
CA ARG A 45 12.39 -19.75 3.97
C ARG A 45 11.64 -18.65 4.70
N PHE A 46 10.37 -18.45 4.33
CA PHE A 46 9.52 -17.51 5.05
C PHE A 46 9.09 -18.11 6.40
N PRO A 47 9.23 -17.37 7.52
CA PRO A 47 9.09 -17.94 8.87
C PRO A 47 7.64 -18.24 9.31
N ASN A 48 6.61 -17.86 8.54
CA ASN A 48 5.20 -17.89 8.99
C ASN A 48 4.24 -18.47 7.94
N SER A 49 3.10 -19.01 8.40
CA SER A 49 1.97 -19.45 7.56
C SER A 49 1.29 -18.33 6.75
N ASP A 50 1.62 -17.07 7.04
CA ASP A 50 0.97 -15.89 6.43
C ASP A 50 1.37 -15.69 4.97
N TRP A 51 2.48 -16.29 4.56
CA TRP A 51 3.01 -16.26 3.21
C TRP A 51 2.52 -17.46 2.42
N ARG A 52 1.68 -17.22 1.43
CA ARG A 52 1.26 -18.26 0.48
C ARG A 52 2.17 -18.27 -0.73
N PHE A 53 2.55 -19.46 -1.15
CA PHE A 53 3.18 -19.67 -2.44
C PHE A 53 2.19 -19.34 -3.56
N VAL A 54 2.63 -18.55 -4.54
CA VAL A 54 1.81 -18.13 -5.69
C VAL A 54 2.20 -18.92 -6.93
N ARG A 55 3.51 -18.97 -7.24
CA ARG A 55 4.03 -19.67 -8.41
C ARG A 55 5.55 -19.81 -8.34
N ALA A 56 6.07 -20.79 -9.07
CA ALA A 56 7.48 -20.89 -9.43
C ALA A 56 7.64 -20.62 -10.94
N LYS A 57 8.64 -19.84 -11.33
CA LYS A 57 8.99 -19.61 -12.73
C LYS A 57 10.49 -19.34 -12.85
N GLN A 58 11.17 -20.07 -13.74
CA GLN A 58 12.60 -19.87 -14.04
C GLN A 58 13.50 -19.85 -12.79
N GLY A 59 13.27 -20.76 -11.84
CA GLY A 59 14.05 -20.81 -10.59
C GLY A 59 13.68 -19.74 -9.55
N LEU A 60 12.69 -18.88 -9.83
CA LEU A 60 12.16 -17.92 -8.86
C LEU A 60 10.84 -18.40 -8.27
N ASN A 61 10.77 -18.40 -6.93
CA ASN A 61 9.55 -18.68 -6.18
C ASN A 61 8.90 -17.35 -5.75
N VAL A 62 7.63 -17.17 -6.10
CA VAL A 62 6.86 -15.97 -5.75
C VAL A 62 5.90 -16.31 -4.63
N TYR A 63 5.92 -15.49 -3.58
CA TYR A 63 5.04 -15.60 -2.43
C TYR A 63 4.28 -14.29 -2.25
N CYS A 64 3.11 -14.34 -1.61
CA CYS A 64 2.42 -13.14 -1.16
C CYS A 64 1.88 -13.32 0.25
N ARG A 65 1.97 -12.26 1.05
CA ARG A 65 1.36 -12.21 2.37
C ARG A 65 -0.09 -11.76 2.23
N ARG A 66 -1.05 -12.46 2.85
CA ARG A 66 -2.38 -11.88 3.02
C ARG A 66 -2.29 -10.82 4.13
N PRO A 67 -2.78 -9.60 3.92
CA PRO A 67 -3.07 -8.73 5.05
C PRO A 67 -4.03 -9.48 5.97
N GLU A 68 -3.79 -9.49 7.27
CA GLU A 68 -4.83 -9.91 8.19
C GLU A 68 -6.07 -9.05 7.94
N PRO A 69 -7.27 -9.64 7.92
CA PRO A 69 -8.49 -8.85 7.78
C PRO A 69 -8.55 -7.90 8.99
N ILE A 70 -8.21 -6.63 8.75
CA ILE A 70 -8.56 -5.54 9.66
C ILE A 70 -10.08 -5.60 9.74
N GLY A 71 -10.60 -6.02 10.90
CA GLY A 71 -11.99 -6.43 11.11
C GLY A 71 -13.01 -5.59 10.33
N GLY A 72 -13.59 -6.21 9.31
CA GLY A 72 -14.49 -5.59 8.35
C GLY A 72 -15.11 -6.65 7.45
N SER A 73 -15.81 -7.60 8.06
CA SER A 73 -16.58 -8.63 7.37
C SER A 73 -17.73 -7.97 6.57
N TYR A 74 -17.48 -7.63 5.30
CA TYR A 74 -18.55 -7.64 4.30
C TYR A 74 -18.46 -8.97 3.57
N SER A 75 -19.16 -9.96 4.10
CA SER A 75 -19.42 -11.23 3.44
C SER A 75 -20.01 -10.97 2.06
N ARG A 76 -19.22 -11.10 0.98
CA ARG A 76 -19.76 -11.21 -0.38
C ARG A 76 -20.46 -12.55 -0.50
N LYS A 77 -21.75 -12.59 -0.14
CA LYS A 77 -22.65 -13.64 -0.59
C LYS A 77 -22.79 -13.51 -2.10
N THR A 78 -22.38 -14.56 -2.80
CA THR A 78 -22.59 -14.77 -4.23
C THR A 78 -24.09 -14.77 -4.53
N GLY A 79 -24.55 -13.80 -5.29
CA GLY A 79 -25.88 -13.77 -5.90
C GLY A 79 -25.72 -13.28 -7.33
N LEU A 80 -26.01 -14.17 -8.28
CA LEU A 80 -26.06 -13.93 -9.72
C LEU A 80 -26.92 -12.70 -10.07
N VAL A 81 -26.35 -11.69 -10.73
CA VAL A 81 -27.00 -10.97 -11.85
C VAL A 81 -25.92 -10.49 -12.83
N SER A 82 -26.10 -10.84 -14.10
CA SER A 82 -25.26 -10.55 -15.29
C SER A 82 -25.44 -9.09 -15.80
N PRO A 83 -24.66 -8.63 -16.81
CA PRO A 83 -24.18 -7.25 -16.92
C PRO A 83 -25.17 -6.31 -17.64
N ILE A 84 -25.13 -5.02 -17.29
CA ILE A 84 -25.66 -3.95 -18.14
C ILE A 84 -24.51 -2.99 -18.46
N SER A 85 -24.34 -2.79 -19.75
CA SER A 85 -23.30 -2.00 -20.41
C SER A 85 -23.73 -0.50 -20.51
N PRO A 86 -22.93 0.37 -21.15
CA PRO A 86 -22.36 1.59 -20.57
C PRO A 86 -23.22 2.86 -20.77
N GLY A 87 -23.05 3.86 -19.89
CA GLY A 87 -23.63 5.18 -20.14
C GLY A 87 -23.41 6.22 -19.04
N ILE A 88 -22.51 7.17 -19.32
CA ILE A 88 -22.62 8.59 -18.97
C ILE A 88 -22.29 9.01 -17.53
N THR A 89 -21.05 9.50 -17.39
CA THR A 89 -20.66 10.79 -16.80
C THR A 89 -21.11 11.10 -15.36
N ARG A 90 -20.15 11.10 -14.41
CA ARG A 90 -19.80 12.23 -13.51
C ARG A 90 -18.82 11.81 -12.41
N THR A 91 -17.58 12.28 -12.49
CA THR A 91 -16.73 12.62 -11.33
C THR A 91 -16.84 14.13 -11.07
N PRO A 92 -16.39 14.71 -9.93
CA PRO A 92 -15.74 14.11 -8.75
C PRO A 92 -16.30 14.62 -7.39
N SER A 93 -15.95 13.94 -6.30
CA SER A 93 -15.65 14.62 -5.02
C SER A 93 -14.86 13.65 -4.14
N LEU A 94 -13.54 13.82 -4.13
CA LEU A 94 -12.63 13.18 -3.18
C LEU A 94 -12.55 14.09 -1.96
N SER A 95 -13.43 13.89 -0.97
CA SER A 95 -13.21 14.45 0.37
C SER A 95 -12.31 13.51 1.16
N LEU A 96 -11.05 13.90 1.32
CA LEU A 96 -10.14 13.32 2.30
C LEU A 96 -10.64 13.67 3.73
N PRO A 97 -10.76 12.72 4.66
CA PRO A 97 -11.04 13.05 6.05
C PRO A 97 -9.79 13.65 6.72
N LEU A 98 -9.98 14.79 7.40
CA LEU A 98 -8.97 15.47 8.22
C LEU A 98 -8.53 14.60 9.41
N PRO A 99 -7.29 14.74 9.91
CA PRO A 99 -6.82 14.00 11.07
C PRO A 99 -7.48 14.53 12.35
N VAL A 100 -8.05 13.62 13.15
CA VAL A 100 -8.57 13.90 14.48
C VAL A 100 -7.37 14.16 15.41
N ILE A 101 -7.16 15.43 15.77
CA ILE A 101 -6.21 15.80 16.81
C ILE A 101 -6.90 15.59 18.15
N ALA A 102 -6.41 14.65 18.94
CA ALA A 102 -6.83 14.43 20.31
C ALA A 102 -6.49 15.67 21.16
N ALA A 103 -7.50 16.27 21.77
CA ALA A 103 -7.34 17.26 22.83
C ALA A 103 -8.01 16.73 24.10
N GLU A 104 -7.19 16.11 24.94
CA GLU A 104 -7.42 15.95 26.36
C GLU A 104 -7.66 17.33 27.01
N LYS A 105 -8.73 17.47 27.81
CA LYS A 105 -8.69 18.33 29.01
C LYS A 105 -9.84 18.07 29.98
N SER A 106 -9.41 17.61 31.16
CA SER A 106 -9.74 18.19 32.47
C SER A 106 -11.19 18.10 32.96
N LYS A 107 -11.46 17.01 33.67
CA LYS A 107 -12.63 16.81 34.55
C LYS A 107 -12.53 17.73 35.78
N ARG A 108 -13.47 18.67 35.91
CA ARG A 108 -13.81 19.33 37.19
C ARG A 108 -15.13 18.75 37.66
N ARG A 109 -15.11 18.06 38.81
CA ARG A 109 -16.10 18.14 39.89
C ARG A 109 -15.73 17.13 40.97
#